data_AF-A0AAP1HA16-F1
#
_entry.id   AF-A0AAP1HA16-F1
#
_cell.length_a   1.000
_cell.length_b   1.000
_cell.length_c   1.000
_cell.angle_alpha   90.00
_cell.angle_beta   90.00
_cell.angle_gamma   90.00
#
_symmetry.space_group_name_H-M   'P 1'
#
loop_
_entity.id
_entity.type
_entity.pdbx_description
1 polymer ?
#
loop_
_entity_poly.entity_id
_entity_poly.type
_entity_poly.pdbx_seq_one_letter_code
_entity_poly.pdbx_strand_id
1 'polypeptide(L)'
;MHSLISSDDVWVLWGFIAVWAAVSIGLEQRFKWASAVSGAIIALAGAMVFTNVGVLPVESPVYDTVWSYVVPLAIPLLLFQINVRQIFKESRRLLFIFLISSVGTVLGSILAFFLLKQHIPYLDKIGGMISASYIGGGVNFAAMAAKFETPVNMCRLPLWLIIL
;
A
#
# COMPACT_ATOMS: atom_id res chain seq x y z
N MET A 1 7.65 16.22 -13.70
CA MET A 1 6.45 16.29 -14.58
C MET A 1 5.56 17.39 -14.02
N HIS A 2 5.09 18.32 -14.85
CA HIS A 2 4.20 19.38 -14.40
C HIS A 2 2.80 18.79 -14.22
N SER A 3 2.39 18.57 -12.97
CA SER A 3 1.00 18.25 -12.66
C SER A 3 0.14 19.52 -12.73
N LEU A 4 -1.13 19.37 -13.08
CA LEU A 4 -2.13 20.46 -13.10
C LEU A 4 -2.28 21.09 -11.71
N ILE A 5 -2.25 20.28 -10.64
CA ILE A 5 -2.20 20.76 -9.26
C ILE A 5 -0.74 20.76 -8.80
N SER A 6 -0.27 21.90 -8.27
CA SER A 6 1.08 22.00 -7.73
C SER A 6 1.24 21.18 -6.45
N SER A 7 2.43 20.62 -6.23
CA SER A 7 2.77 19.87 -5.00
C SER A 7 2.60 20.69 -3.72
N ASP A 8 2.72 22.01 -3.81
CA ASP A 8 2.62 22.95 -2.70
C ASP A 8 1.17 23.40 -2.43
N ASP A 9 0.21 22.99 -3.25
CA ASP A 9 -1.18 23.44 -3.17
C ASP A 9 -1.98 22.62 -2.14
N VAL A 10 -1.58 22.78 -0.87
CA VAL A 10 -2.00 21.94 0.27
C VAL A 10 -3.53 21.82 0.39
N TRP A 11 -4.26 22.94 0.23
CA TRP A 11 -5.72 22.96 0.38
C TRP A 11 -6.44 22.17 -0.70
N VAL A 12 -5.97 22.28 -1.95
CA VAL A 12 -6.55 21.57 -3.08
C VAL A 12 -6.32 20.07 -2.94
N LEU A 13 -5.12 19.67 -2.49
CA LEU A 13 -4.77 18.26 -2.30
C LEU A 13 -5.56 17.62 -1.14
N TRP A 14 -5.71 18.30 -0.01
CA TRP A 14 -6.58 17.83 1.08
C TRP A 14 -8.05 17.74 0.65
N GLY A 15 -8.53 18.75 -0.06
CA GLY A 15 -9.89 18.75 -0.63
C GLY A 15 -10.10 17.58 -1.58
N PHE A 16 -9.13 17.33 -2.46
CA PHE A 16 -9.16 16.20 -3.38
C PHE A 16 -9.20 14.86 -2.62
N ILE A 17 -8.31 14.64 -1.65
CA ILE A 17 -8.27 13.40 -0.84
C ILE A 17 -9.63 13.17 -0.17
N ALA A 18 -10.20 14.20 0.47
CA ALA A 18 -11.47 14.08 1.17
C ALA A 18 -12.64 13.79 0.21
N VAL A 19 -12.74 14.54 -0.90
CA VAL A 19 -13.79 14.36 -1.90
C VAL A 19 -13.68 12.99 -2.57
N TRP A 20 -12.48 12.58 -2.98
CA TRP A 20 -12.29 11.31 -3.66
C TRP A 20 -12.53 10.11 -2.73
N ALA A 21 -12.15 10.21 -1.45
CA ALA A 21 -12.51 9.20 -0.46
C ALA A 21 -14.02 9.10 -0.29
N ALA A 22 -14.74 10.22 -0.17
CA ALA A 22 -16.19 10.24 -0.06
C ALA A 22 -16.88 9.67 -1.31
N VAL A 23 -16.39 10.00 -2.51
CA VAL A 23 -16.88 9.44 -3.77
C VAL A 23 -16.65 7.93 -3.81
N SER A 24 -15.47 7.46 -3.40
CA SER A 24 -15.13 6.03 -3.42
C SER A 24 -16.01 5.21 -2.47
N ILE A 25 -16.26 5.72 -1.26
CA ILE A 25 -17.19 5.10 -0.29
C ILE A 25 -18.64 5.17 -0.82
N GLY A 26 -19.03 6.30 -1.41
CA GLY A 26 -20.35 6.47 -2.01
C GLY A 26 -20.60 5.49 -3.17
N LEU A 27 -19.59 5.23 -4.00
CA LEU A 27 -19.65 4.26 -5.09
C LEU A 27 -19.80 2.83 -4.55
N GLU A 28 -19.00 2.46 -3.54
CA GLU A 28 -19.09 1.16 -2.86
C GLU A 28 -20.50 0.87 -2.34
N GLN A 29 -21.14 1.88 -1.73
CA GLN A 29 -22.49 1.73 -1.15
C GLN A 29 -23.62 1.73 -2.18
N ARG A 30 -23.43 2.36 -3.35
CA ARG A 30 -24.47 2.54 -4.38
C ARG A 30 -24.50 1.44 -5.44
N PHE A 31 -23.35 0.84 -5.76
CA PHE A 31 -23.23 -0.06 -6.90
C PHE A 31 -22.83 -1.49 -6.49
N LYS A 32 -23.67 -2.48 -6.84
CA LYS A 32 -23.44 -3.91 -6.50
C LYS A 32 -22.17 -4.52 -7.11
N TRP A 33 -21.67 -3.98 -8.22
CA TRP A 33 -20.40 -4.40 -8.81
C TRP A 33 -19.20 -3.77 -8.08
N ALA A 34 -19.39 -2.56 -7.53
CA ALA A 34 -18.42 -1.89 -6.68
C ALA A 34 -18.41 -2.47 -5.26
N SER A 35 -19.50 -3.04 -4.73
CA SER A 35 -19.44 -3.70 -3.41
C SER A 35 -18.57 -4.97 -3.38
N ALA A 36 -18.20 -5.52 -4.54
CA ALA A 36 -17.19 -6.59 -4.64
C ALA A 36 -15.75 -6.06 -4.59
N VAL A 37 -15.56 -4.75 -4.75
CA VAL A 37 -14.28 -4.03 -4.82
C VAL A 37 -14.32 -2.93 -3.76
N SER A 38 -13.71 -3.16 -2.60
CA SER A 38 -13.78 -2.20 -1.47
C SER A 38 -13.52 -0.75 -1.92
N GLY A 39 -14.17 0.23 -1.29
CA GLY A 39 -13.99 1.64 -1.62
C GLY A 39 -12.54 2.09 -1.58
N ALA A 40 -11.70 1.42 -0.78
CA ALA A 40 -10.25 1.62 -0.77
C ALA A 40 -9.58 1.28 -2.12
N ILE A 41 -9.99 0.18 -2.78
CA ILE A 41 -9.44 -0.20 -4.10
C ILE A 41 -9.87 0.82 -5.16
N ILE A 42 -11.11 1.31 -5.11
CA ILE A 42 -11.61 2.37 -6.00
C ILE A 42 -10.82 3.65 -5.79
N ALA A 43 -10.57 4.02 -4.53
CA ALA A 43 -9.79 5.18 -4.18
C ALA A 43 -8.37 5.10 -4.74
N LEU A 44 -7.71 3.94 -4.57
CA LEU A 44 -6.38 3.66 -5.09
C LEU A 44 -6.33 3.70 -6.62
N ALA A 45 -7.27 3.04 -7.29
CA ALA A 45 -7.35 3.04 -8.75
C ALA A 45 -7.54 4.46 -9.30
N GLY A 46 -8.41 5.26 -8.67
CA GLY A 46 -8.58 6.66 -9.02
C GLY A 46 -7.30 7.47 -8.85
N ALA A 47 -6.67 7.39 -7.66
CA ALA A 47 -5.41 8.08 -7.40
C ALA A 47 -4.35 7.72 -8.46
N MET A 48 -4.24 6.45 -8.81
CA MET A 48 -3.35 5.96 -9.86
C MET A 48 -3.66 6.61 -11.22
N VAL A 49 -4.92 6.70 -11.62
CA VAL A 49 -5.32 7.34 -12.89
C VAL A 49 -5.01 8.84 -12.85
N PHE A 50 -5.38 9.55 -11.78
CA PHE A 50 -5.18 10.99 -11.67
C PHE A 50 -3.70 11.39 -11.64
N THR A 51 -2.84 10.60 -10.99
CA THR A 51 -1.40 10.86 -11.00
C THR A 51 -0.77 10.58 -12.37
N ASN A 52 -1.20 9.51 -13.07
CA ASN A 52 -0.66 9.19 -14.40
C ASN A 52 -1.11 10.18 -15.50
N VAL A 53 -2.32 10.70 -15.41
CA VAL A 53 -2.84 11.75 -16.32
C VAL A 53 -2.22 13.12 -16.00
N GLY A 54 -1.47 13.24 -14.90
CA GLY A 54 -0.81 14.49 -14.49
C GLY A 54 -1.77 15.47 -13.81
N VAL A 55 -2.91 15.02 -13.29
CA VAL A 55 -3.81 15.85 -12.49
C VAL A 55 -3.22 16.07 -11.09
N LEU A 56 -2.76 14.97 -10.47
CA LEU A 56 -2.14 15.00 -9.14
C LEU A 56 -0.61 14.93 -9.23
N PRO A 57 0.10 15.60 -8.31
CA PRO A 57 1.54 15.42 -8.16
C PRO A 57 1.85 14.01 -7.63
N VAL A 58 3.06 13.51 -7.94
CA VAL A 58 3.57 12.24 -7.39
C VAL A 58 4.09 12.38 -5.96
N GLU A 59 4.50 13.59 -5.57
CA GLU A 59 5.10 13.91 -4.28
C GLU A 59 4.48 15.23 -3.78
N SER A 60 4.14 15.28 -2.49
CA SER A 60 3.63 16.48 -1.82
C SER A 60 3.76 16.35 -0.30
N PRO A 61 4.04 17.45 0.43
CA PRO A 61 4.04 17.46 1.90
C PRO A 61 2.72 16.97 2.54
N VAL A 62 1.60 17.08 1.81
CA VAL A 62 0.31 16.56 2.25
C VAL A 62 0.34 15.04 2.40
N TYR A 63 0.94 14.34 1.45
CA TYR A 63 1.02 12.88 1.48
C TYR A 63 1.93 12.38 2.61
N ASP A 64 3.00 13.11 2.89
CA ASP A 64 3.89 12.83 4.04
C ASP A 64 3.16 13.02 5.38
N THR A 65 2.32 14.04 5.48
CA THR A 65 1.49 14.30 6.66
C THR A 65 0.47 13.18 6.87
N VAL A 66 -0.15 12.66 5.81
CA VAL A 66 -1.06 11.52 5.89
C VAL A 66 -0.33 10.29 6.43
N TRP A 67 0.85 9.98 5.91
CA TRP A 67 1.66 8.85 6.38
C TRP A 67 2.16 9.00 7.81
N SER A 68 2.54 10.20 8.23
CA SER A 68 3.15 10.44 9.54
C SER A 68 2.13 10.53 10.67
N TYR A 69 0.93 11.02 10.39
CA TYR A 69 -0.08 11.30 11.42
C TYR A 69 -1.40 10.57 11.19
N VAL A 70 -1.97 10.64 9.99
CA VAL A 70 -3.32 10.11 9.73
C VAL A 70 -3.33 8.59 9.78
N VAL A 71 -2.38 7.92 9.11
CA VAL A 71 -2.29 6.45 9.09
C VAL A 71 -2.04 5.87 10.50
N PRO A 72 -1.05 6.35 11.28
CA PRO A 72 -0.83 5.86 12.64
C PRO A 72 -2.01 6.13 13.58
N LEU A 73 -2.78 7.19 13.38
CA LEU A 73 -3.95 7.54 14.18
C LEU A 73 -5.19 6.72 13.79
N ALA A 74 -5.31 6.32 12.53
CA ALA A 74 -6.39 5.43 12.08
C ALA A 74 -6.34 4.05 12.77
N ILE A 75 -5.15 3.51 13.02
CA ILE A 75 -4.97 2.21 13.70
C ILE A 75 -5.68 2.15 15.07
N PRO A 76 -5.39 3.03 16.05
CA PRO A 76 -6.08 3.00 17.34
C PRO A 76 -7.57 3.30 17.20
N LEU A 77 -7.99 4.22 16.32
CA LEU A 77 -9.42 4.50 16.10
C LEU A 77 -10.18 3.26 15.62
N LEU A 78 -9.61 2.50 14.69
CA LEU A 78 -10.19 1.24 14.23
C LEU A 78 -10.18 0.19 15.35
N LEU A 79 -9.10 0.07 16.12
CA LEU A 79 -9.02 -0.86 17.25
C LEU A 79 -10.03 -0.53 18.38
N PHE A 80 -10.34 0.75 18.63
CA PHE A 80 -11.34 1.17 19.60
C PHE A 80 -12.75 0.67 19.27
N GLN A 81 -13.07 0.51 17.99
CA GLN A 81 -14.38 0.01 17.56
C GLN A 81 -14.49 -1.52 17.60
N ILE A 82 -13.36 -2.23 17.71
CA ILE A 82 -13.37 -3.68 17.57
C ILE A 82 -13.47 -4.39 18.93
N ASN A 83 -14.29 -5.44 18.98
CA ASN A 83 -14.34 -6.37 20.09
C ASN A 83 -13.10 -7.28 20.12
N VAL A 84 -12.16 -6.98 21.03
CA VAL A 84 -10.91 -7.71 21.20
C VAL A 84 -11.13 -9.22 21.43
N ARG A 85 -12.16 -9.61 22.19
CA ARG A 85 -12.45 -11.05 22.43
C ARG A 85 -12.89 -11.77 21.16
N GLN A 86 -13.63 -11.08 20.29
CA GLN A 86 -14.04 -11.62 19.00
C GLN A 86 -12.86 -11.72 18.04
N ILE A 87 -12.01 -10.69 17.96
CA ILE A 87 -10.73 -10.73 17.21
C ILE A 87 -9.96 -11.98 17.61
N PHE A 88 -9.64 -12.17 18.89
CA PHE A 88 -8.83 -13.33 19.30
C PHE A 88 -9.45 -14.68 18.89
N LYS A 89 -10.78 -14.79 18.90
CA LYS A 89 -11.47 -16.02 18.49
C LYS A 89 -11.36 -16.26 16.98
N GLU A 90 -11.57 -15.23 16.16
CA GLU A 90 -11.58 -15.30 14.70
C GLU A 90 -10.18 -15.26 14.08
N SER A 91 -9.28 -14.44 14.64
CA SER A 91 -7.90 -14.27 14.22
C SER A 91 -7.09 -15.55 14.27
N ARG A 92 -7.38 -16.51 15.16
CA ARG A 92 -6.62 -17.78 15.18
C ARG A 92 -6.69 -18.50 13.83
N ARG A 93 -7.88 -18.61 13.23
CA ARG A 93 -8.03 -19.26 11.92
C ARG A 93 -7.34 -18.45 10.83
N LEU A 94 -7.49 -17.12 10.85
CA LEU A 94 -6.85 -16.23 9.88
C LEU A 94 -5.33 -16.25 9.99
N LEU A 95 -4.78 -16.31 11.21
CA LEU A 95 -3.36 -16.41 11.49
C LEU A 95 -2.76 -17.70 10.92
N PHE A 96 -3.45 -18.85 11.05
CA PHE A 96 -2.98 -20.10 10.45
C PHE A 96 -2.93 -19.99 8.92
N ILE A 97 -3.98 -19.45 8.29
CA ILE A 97 -4.01 -19.24 6.83
C ILE A 97 -2.88 -18.29 6.40
N PHE A 98 -2.68 -17.21 7.15
CA PHE A 98 -1.61 -16.24 6.94
C PHE A 98 -0.22 -16.88 7.02
N LEU A 99 0.04 -17.74 8.02
CA LEU A 99 1.32 -18.43 8.16
C LEU A 99 1.59 -19.38 6.98
N ILE A 100 0.57 -20.13 6.55
CA ILE A 100 0.67 -20.99 5.37
C ILE A 100 0.97 -20.16 4.11
N SER A 101 0.24 -19.05 3.92
CA SER A 101 0.47 -18.11 2.81
C SER A 101 1.86 -17.49 2.84
N SER A 102 2.36 -17.15 4.04
CA SER A 102 3.70 -16.62 4.24
C SER A 102 4.77 -17.63 3.84
N VAL A 103 4.60 -18.90 4.21
CA VAL A 103 5.51 -19.98 3.75
C VAL A 103 5.50 -20.08 2.23
N GLY A 104 4.32 -20.02 1.60
CA GLY A 104 4.20 -20.00 0.14
C GLY A 104 4.98 -18.83 -0.50
N THR A 105 4.86 -17.63 0.08
CA THR A 105 5.59 -16.44 -0.38
C THR A 105 7.11 -16.60 -0.23
N VAL A 106 7.58 -17.15 0.91
CA VAL A 106 9.00 -17.43 1.13
C VAL A 106 9.53 -18.44 0.11
N LEU A 107 8.83 -19.56 -0.08
CA LEU A 107 9.24 -20.58 -1.05
C LEU A 107 9.25 -20.04 -2.48
N GLY A 108 8.22 -19.28 -2.86
CA GLY A 108 8.12 -18.62 -4.16
C GLY A 108 9.27 -17.64 -4.40
N SER A 109 9.62 -16.83 -3.40
CA SER A 109 10.75 -15.90 -3.50
C SER A 109 12.09 -16.61 -3.60
N ILE A 110 12.29 -17.71 -2.85
CA ILE A 110 13.52 -18.51 -2.95
C ILE A 110 13.65 -19.09 -4.36
N LEU A 111 12.56 -19.68 -4.88
CA LEU A 111 12.53 -20.22 -6.23
C LEU A 111 12.82 -19.15 -7.29
N ALA A 112 12.14 -18.00 -7.21
CA ALA A 112 12.35 -16.88 -8.12
C ALA A 112 13.79 -16.35 -8.06
N PHE A 113 14.38 -16.28 -6.86
CA PHE A 113 15.77 -15.89 -6.69
C PHE A 113 16.71 -16.82 -7.45
N PHE A 114 16.57 -18.14 -7.29
CA PHE A 114 17.45 -19.09 -7.99
C PHE A 114 17.29 -19.06 -9.51
N LEU A 115 16.07 -18.81 -10.01
CA LEU A 115 15.79 -18.69 -11.45
C LEU A 115 16.35 -17.40 -12.06
N LEU A 116 16.31 -16.28 -11.33
CA LEU A 116 16.55 -14.94 -11.89
C LEU A 116 17.85 -14.29 -11.41
N LYS A 117 18.57 -14.85 -10.42
CA LYS A 117 19.78 -14.23 -9.81
C LYS A 117 20.89 -13.87 -10.81
N GLN A 118 20.94 -14.52 -11.96
CA GLN A 118 21.94 -14.26 -13.00
C GLN A 118 21.53 -13.12 -13.95
N HIS A 119 20.24 -12.77 -13.98
CA HIS A 119 19.67 -11.81 -14.93
C HIS A 119 19.34 -10.46 -14.28
N ILE A 120 19.08 -10.45 -12.97
CA ILE A 120 18.64 -9.25 -12.24
C ILE A 120 19.68 -8.90 -11.17
N PRO A 121 20.32 -7.72 -11.24
CA PRO A 121 21.25 -7.27 -10.21
C PRO A 121 20.50 -6.95 -8.91
N TYR A 122 21.15 -7.17 -7.75
CA TYR A 122 20.59 -6.91 -6.41
C TYR A 122 19.29 -7.66 -6.09
N LEU A 123 19.05 -8.79 -6.75
CA LEU A 123 17.84 -9.59 -6.58
C LEU A 123 17.66 -10.13 -5.14
N ASP A 124 18.75 -10.28 -4.39
CA ASP A 124 18.74 -10.64 -2.97
C ASP A 124 18.02 -9.58 -2.14
N LYS A 125 18.35 -8.30 -2.36
CA LYS A 125 17.71 -7.18 -1.68
C LYS A 125 16.28 -6.96 -2.19
N ILE A 126 16.09 -6.98 -3.51
CA ILE A 126 14.76 -6.80 -4.13
C ILE A 126 13.80 -7.91 -3.71
N GLY A 127 14.24 -9.17 -3.76
CA GLY A 127 13.44 -10.33 -3.37
C GLY A 127 13.03 -10.26 -1.90
N GLY A 128 13.95 -9.83 -1.02
CA GLY A 128 13.64 -9.63 0.39
C GLY A 128 12.63 -8.50 0.64
N MET A 129 12.75 -7.36 -0.05
CA MET A 129 11.77 -6.26 0.04
C MET A 129 10.40 -6.67 -0.48
N ILE A 130 10.33 -7.29 -1.66
CA ILE A 130 9.07 -7.71 -2.29
C ILE A 130 8.38 -8.80 -1.46
N SER A 131 9.13 -9.78 -0.96
CA SER A 131 8.57 -10.81 -0.05
C SER A 131 7.99 -10.20 1.22
N ALA A 132 8.66 -9.20 1.77
CA ALA A 132 8.16 -8.49 2.94
C ALA A 132 6.87 -7.70 2.64
N SER A 133 6.75 -7.10 1.44
CA SER A 133 5.51 -6.48 0.97
C SER A 133 4.36 -7.49 0.91
N TYR A 134 4.56 -8.64 0.27
CA TYR A 134 3.47 -9.62 0.14
C TYR A 134 3.09 -10.32 1.45
N ILE A 135 3.98 -10.31 2.46
CA ILE A 135 3.66 -10.83 3.79
C ILE A 135 3.03 -9.75 4.69
N GLY A 136 3.41 -8.47 4.60
CA GLY A 136 2.92 -7.45 5.54
C GLY A 136 2.78 -6.03 5.00
N GLY A 137 2.63 -5.90 3.69
CA GLY A 137 2.34 -4.68 2.95
C GLY A 137 3.49 -3.67 2.91
N GLY A 138 3.15 -2.46 2.47
CA GLY A 138 4.11 -1.37 2.26
C GLY A 138 4.94 -0.96 3.48
N VAL A 139 4.43 -1.14 4.70
CA VAL A 139 5.21 -0.87 5.93
C VAL A 139 6.35 -1.87 6.14
N ASN A 140 6.12 -3.15 5.84
CA ASN A 140 7.17 -4.17 5.89
C ASN A 140 8.17 -3.99 4.74
N PHE A 141 7.69 -3.62 3.56
CA PHE A 141 8.57 -3.23 2.44
C PHE A 141 9.50 -2.09 2.85
N ALA A 142 8.95 -1.00 3.40
CA ALA A 142 9.72 0.18 3.80
C ALA A 142 10.76 -0.16 4.88
N ALA A 143 10.41 -1.01 5.85
CA ALA A 143 11.33 -1.49 6.87
C ALA A 143 12.50 -2.28 6.27
N MET A 144 12.23 -3.19 5.32
CA MET A 144 13.28 -3.97 4.64
C MET A 144 14.14 -3.13 3.71
N ALA A 145 13.54 -2.16 3.00
CA ALA A 145 14.26 -1.21 2.17
C ALA A 145 15.28 -0.39 3.00
N ALA A 146 14.84 0.10 4.16
CA ALA A 146 15.72 0.78 5.11
C ALA A 146 16.82 -0.15 5.64
N LYS A 147 16.49 -1.42 5.93
CA LYS A 147 17.45 -2.39 6.48
C LYS A 147 18.52 -2.83 5.48
N PHE A 148 18.16 -2.97 4.20
CA PHE A 148 19.06 -3.44 3.16
C PHE A 148 19.84 -2.34 2.46
N GLU A 149 19.63 -1.07 2.83
CA GLU A 149 20.27 0.10 2.23
C GLU A 149 20.16 0.02 0.70
N THR A 150 18.97 -0.27 0.20
CA THR A 150 18.73 -0.42 -1.23
C THR A 150 18.83 0.92 -1.92
N PRO A 151 19.52 1.01 -3.07
CA PRO A 151 19.70 2.28 -3.74
C PRO A 151 18.33 2.82 -4.19
N VAL A 152 18.12 4.12 -4.00
CA VAL A 152 16.81 4.80 -4.11
C VAL A 152 16.16 4.61 -5.48
N ASN A 153 16.97 4.46 -6.53
CA ASN A 153 16.51 4.17 -7.89
C ASN A 153 15.82 2.79 -8.04
N MET A 154 16.09 1.83 -7.15
CA MET A 154 15.42 0.53 -7.09
C MET A 154 14.16 0.55 -6.21
N CYS A 155 14.13 1.42 -5.20
CA CYS A 155 12.93 1.70 -4.41
C CYS A 155 11.88 2.52 -5.17
N ARG A 156 12.26 3.13 -6.30
CA ARG A 156 11.33 3.72 -7.30
C ARG A 156 10.65 2.65 -8.16
N LEU A 157 10.41 1.46 -7.62
CA LEU A 157 9.28 0.69 -8.09
C LEU A 157 8.04 1.59 -7.90
N PRO A 158 7.15 1.67 -8.89
CA PRO A 158 6.00 2.54 -8.79
C PRO A 158 5.31 2.32 -7.44
N LEU A 159 4.99 3.39 -6.71
CA LEU A 159 4.40 3.32 -5.35
C LEU A 159 3.21 2.36 -5.25
N TRP A 160 2.49 2.14 -6.35
CA TRP A 160 1.37 1.21 -6.44
C TRP A 160 1.75 -0.28 -6.38
N LEU A 161 3.01 -0.63 -6.65
CA LEU A 161 3.54 -2.00 -6.54
C LEU A 161 3.97 -2.34 -5.10
N ILE A 162 4.11 -1.32 -4.24
CA ILE A 162 4.49 -1.42 -2.82
C ILE A 162 3.26 -1.38 -1.90
N ILE A 163 2.15 -0.81 -2.38
CA ILE A 163 0.89 -0.70 -1.61
C ILE A 163 0.04 -1.98 -1.73
N LEU A 164 0.35 -2.87 -2.67
CA LEU A 164 -0.20 -4.23 -2.78
C LEU A 164 0.76 -5.26 -2.17
#